data_AF-A0A7X9A864-F1
#
_entry.id   AF-A0A7X9A864-F1
#
_cell.length_a   1.000
_cell.length_b   1.000
_cell.length_c   1.000
_cell.angle_alpha   90.00
_cell.angle_beta   90.00
_cell.angle_gamma   90.00
#
_symmetry.space_group_name_H-M   'P 1'
#
loop_
_entity.id
_entity.type
_entity.pdbx_description
1 polymer ?
#
loop_
_entity_poly.entity_id
_entity_poly.type
_entity_poly.pdbx_seq_one_letter_code
_entity_poly.pdbx_strand_id
1 'polypeptide(L)' 'MLKIGVIGLGAIGRDHVRRLSEKITGCKVVAVSEINEEVGRAVAEQYNAKFYVDG' A
#
# COMPACT_ATOMS: atom_id res chain seq x y z
N MET A 1 -6.64 -12.24 10.39
CA MET A 1 -5.67 -11.29 9.82
C MET A 1 -6.42 -10.36 8.88
N LEU A 2 -6.45 -9.05 9.19
CA LEU A 2 -7.15 -8.04 8.42
C LEU A 2 -6.37 -7.73 7.13
N LYS A 3 -7.05 -7.81 5.98
CA LYS A 3 -6.47 -7.47 4.69
C LYS A 3 -6.86 -6.04 4.33
N ILE A 4 -5.89 -5.20 4.01
CA ILE A 4 -6.09 -3.77 3.79
C ILE A 4 -5.70 -3.41 2.36
N GLY A 5 -6.57 -2.64 1.69
CA GLY A 5 -6.26 -1.93 0.47
C GLY A 5 -6.02 -0.46 0.76
N VAL A 6 -5.02 0.15 0.13
CA VAL A 6 -4.72 1.59 0.27
C VAL A 6 -4.82 2.26 -1.09
N ILE A 7 -5.67 3.30 -1.19
CA ILE A 7 -5.82 4.11 -2.39
C ILE A 7 -5.21 5.48 -2.11
N GLY A 8 -4.30 5.91 -2.97
CA GLY A 8 -3.47 7.10 -2.77
C GLY A 8 -2.22 6.78 -1.94
N LEU A 9 -1.08 6.87 -2.60
CA LEU A 9 0.28 6.68 -2.09
C LEU A 9 1.08 7.99 -2.13
N GLY A 10 0.41 9.10 -1.79
CA GLY A 10 1.07 10.35 -1.40
C GLY A 10 1.86 10.23 -0.10
N ALA A 11 2.31 11.35 0.48
CA ALA A 11 3.12 11.34 1.70
C ALA A 11 2.45 10.59 2.87
N ILE A 12 1.15 10.83 3.09
CA ILE A 12 0.38 10.18 4.17
C ILE A 12 0.08 8.72 3.83
N GLY A 13 -0.29 8.42 2.58
CA GLY A 13 -0.60 7.06 2.13
C GLY A 13 0.58 6.10 2.32
N ARG A 14 1.79 6.53 1.93
CA ARG A 14 3.02 5.75 2.18
C ARG A 14 3.30 5.56 3.66
N ASP A 15 3.08 6.58 4.49
CA ASP A 15 3.28 6.44 5.94
C ASP A 15 2.26 5.47 6.57
N HIS A 16 1.03 5.43 6.07
CA HIS A 16 0.04 4.45 6.48
C HIS A 16 0.45 3.02 6.07
N VAL A 17 0.84 2.80 4.82
CA VAL A 17 1.33 1.49 4.36
C VAL A 17 2.50 1.01 5.23
N ARG A 18 3.45 1.91 5.53
CA ARG A 18 4.59 1.62 6.39
C ARG A 18 4.17 1.23 7.80
N ARG A 19 3.33 2.04 8.48
CA ARG A 19 2.86 1.74 9.84
C ARG A 19 2.03 0.44 9.90
N LEU A 20 1.17 0.20 8.92
CA LEU A 20 0.37 -1.02 8.81
C LEU A 20 1.21 -2.26 8.58
N SER A 21 2.38 -2.12 7.95
CA SER A 21 3.27 -3.24 7.65
C SER A 21 4.33 -3.48 8.74
N GLU A 22 4.79 -2.42 9.41
CA GLU A 22 5.93 -2.48 10.34
C GLU A 22 5.54 -2.38 11.82
N LYS A 23 4.43 -1.70 12.16
CA LYS A 23 4.07 -1.39 13.55
C LYS A 23 2.79 -2.06 14.02
N ILE A 24 1.81 -2.23 13.13
CA ILE A 24 0.51 -2.78 13.51
C ILE A 24 0.50 -4.29 13.21
N THR A 25 0.23 -5.08 14.25
CA THR A 25 0.10 -6.54 14.13
C THR A 25 -1.34 -6.92 13.76
N GLY A 26 -1.49 -8.11 13.17
CA GLY A 26 -2.81 -8.63 12.80
C GLY A 26 -3.40 -8.07 11.51
N CYS A 27 -2.70 -7.18 10.80
CA CYS A 27 -3.06 -6.72 9.46
C CYS A 27 -1.96 -6.95 8.42
N LYS A 28 -2.36 -6.94 7.14
CA LYS A 28 -1.46 -6.95 6.00
C LYS A 28 -2.03 -6.07 4.88
N VAL A 29 -1.19 -5.19 4.33
CA VAL A 29 -1.51 -4.46 3.10
C VAL A 29 -1.40 -5.44 1.93
N VAL A 30 -2.50 -5.65 1.21
CA VAL A 30 -2.57 -6.62 0.10
C VAL A 30 -2.78 -5.97 -1.26
N ALA A 31 -3.23 -4.72 -1.27
CA ALA A 31 -3.47 -3.96 -2.48
C ALA A 31 -3.11 -2.50 -2.27
N VAL A 32 -2.54 -1.88 -3.30
CA VAL A 32 -2.31 -0.44 -3.36
C VAL A 32 -2.76 0.10 -4.71
N SER A 33 -3.33 1.30 -4.72
CA SER A 33 -3.72 2.01 -5.94
C SER A 33 -3.21 3.45 -5.91
N GLU A 34 -2.68 3.91 -7.04
CA GLU A 34 -2.11 5.23 -7.21
C GLU A 34 -2.12 5.60 -8.70
N ILE A 35 -2.44 6.86 -9.02
CA ILE A 35 -2.48 7.37 -10.40
C ILE A 35 -1.08 7.48 -11.00
N ASN A 36 -0.08 7.73 -10.15
CA ASN A 36 1.32 7.66 -10.52
C ASN A 36 1.81 6.20 -10.41
N GLU A 37 1.91 5.53 -11.56
CA GLU A 37 2.32 4.13 -11.64
C GLU A 37 3.70 3.85 -11.05
N GLU A 38 4.67 4.77 -11.20
CA GLU A 38 6.02 4.56 -10.66
C GLU A 38 5.98 4.48 -9.13
N VAL A 39 5.27 5.42 -8.50
CA VAL A 39 5.07 5.44 -7.04
C VAL A 39 4.29 4.20 -6.60
N GLY A 40 3.22 3.87 -7.32
CA GLY A 40 2.37 2.73 -7.04
C GLY A 40 3.10 1.40 -7.06
N ARG A 41 3.87 1.14 -8.12
CA ARG A 41 4.67 -0.07 -8.29
C ARG A 41 5.79 -0.17 -7.26
N ALA A 42 6.50 0.92 -6.99
CA ALA A 42 7.56 0.94 -5.98
C ALA A 42 7.06 0.51 -4.59
N VAL A 43 5.91 1.03 -4.17
CA VAL A 43 5.30 0.65 -2.88
C VAL A 43 4.77 -0.78 -2.91
N ALA A 44 4.14 -1.19 -4.02
CA ALA A 44 3.62 -2.54 -4.18
C ALA A 44 4.73 -3.60 -4.08
N GLU A 45 5.88 -3.36 -4.71
CA GLU A 45 7.06 -4.23 -4.63
C GLU A 45 7.64 -4.24 -3.21
N GLN A 46 7.79 -3.07 -2.58
CA GLN A 46 8.37 -2.95 -1.22
C GLN A 46 7.59 -3.76 -0.18
N TYR A 47 6.25 -3.78 -0.27
CA TYR A 47 5.40 -4.43 0.72
C TYR A 47 4.73 -5.71 0.22
N ASN A 48 5.14 -6.21 -0.96
CA ASN A 48 4.57 -7.38 -1.62
C ASN A 48 3.03 -7.33 -1.68
N ALA A 49 2.51 -6.19 -2.15
CA ALA A 49 1.10 -5.90 -2.36
C ALA A 49 0.79 -5.86 -3.85
N LYS A 50 -0.48 -6.03 -4.23
CA LYS A 50 -0.90 -5.93 -5.62
C LYS A 50 -1.17 -4.48 -6.00
N PHE A 51 -0.52 -3.99 -7.05
CA PHE A 51 -0.76 -2.67 -7.61
C PHE A 51 -1.99 -2.63 -8.53
N TYR A 52 -2.75 -1.55 -8.45
CA TYR A 52 -3.88 -1.25 -9.33
C TYR A 52 -3.79 0.20 -9.82
N VAL A 53 -3.80 0.40 -11.15
CA VAL A 53 -3.78 1.73 -11.78
C VAL A 53 -5.12 2.45 -11.58
N ASP A 54 -6.21 1.69 -11.59
CA ASP A 54 -7.58 2.11 -11.33
C ASP A 54 -8.32 1.05 -10.49
N GLY A 55 -9.48 1.43 -9.95
CA GLY A 55 -10.30 0.60 -9.05
C GLY A 55 -11.42 -0.12 -9.79
#